data_AF-A0A963MCA9-F1
#
_entry.id   AF-A0A963MCA9-F1
#
_cell.length_a   1.000
_cell.length_b   1.000
_cell.length_c   1.000
_cell.angle_alpha   90.00
_cell.angle_beta   90.00
_cell.angle_gamma   90.00
#
_symmetry.space_group_name_H-M   'P 1'
#
loop_
_entity.id
_entity.type
_entity.pdbx_description
1 polymer ?
#
loop_
_entity_poly.entity_id
_entity_poly.type
_entity_poly.pdbx_seq_one_letter_code
_entity_poly.pdbx_strand_id
1 'polypeptide(L)'
;TETVAPASVVWQAGGGVPWSTQPISAYMAGTATGGTAINGSSCIIGVVAFAGSGWAGMFHGAVDNVTLSAGGTELVNANFETAAPAAAGAVAVPTLGEWGLALTAMLLGGLGVWRRRPGARG
;
A
#
# COMPACT_ATOMS: atom_id res chain seq x y z
N THR A 1 16.70 12.39 3.77
CA THR A 1 17.90 11.52 3.72
C THR A 1 18.02 10.82 5.05
N GLU A 2 17.93 9.49 5.08
CA GLU A 2 18.26 8.73 6.28
C GLU A 2 19.72 8.28 6.23
N THR A 3 20.37 8.27 7.39
CA THR A 3 21.76 7.85 7.54
C THR A 3 21.83 6.33 7.62
N VAL A 4 22.65 5.70 6.79
CA VAL A 4 23.01 4.29 6.97
C VAL A 4 23.89 4.20 8.23
N ALA A 5 23.27 3.81 9.34
CA ALA A 5 23.95 3.68 10.62
C ALA A 5 24.70 2.34 10.68
N PRO A 6 25.71 2.20 11.57
CA PRO A 6 26.40 0.93 11.80
C PRO A 6 25.48 -0.26 12.14
N ALA A 7 24.25 0.03 12.62
CA ALA A 7 23.22 -0.95 12.97
C ALA A 7 22.25 -1.29 11.81
N SER A 8 22.32 -0.60 10.66
CA SER A 8 21.50 -0.91 9.50
C SER A 8 21.77 -2.34 9.02
N VAL A 9 20.71 -3.10 8.73
CA VAL A 9 20.82 -4.51 8.32
C VAL A 9 21.12 -4.60 6.83
N VAL A 10 22.05 -5.48 6.45
CA VAL A 10 22.40 -5.74 5.05
C VAL A 10 21.68 -7.00 4.57
N TRP A 11 20.92 -6.87 3.48
CA TRP A 11 20.25 -7.99 2.82
C TRP A 11 21.03 -8.39 1.57
N GLN A 12 21.73 -9.51 1.64
CA GLN A 12 22.47 -10.02 0.48
C GLN A 12 21.57 -10.94 -0.37
N ALA A 13 21.35 -10.58 -1.63
CA ALA A 13 20.62 -11.40 -2.59
C ALA A 13 21.60 -12.16 -3.50
N GLY A 14 21.46 -13.49 -3.56
CA GLY A 14 22.14 -14.36 -4.54
C GLY A 14 23.12 -15.39 -3.95
N GLY A 15 23.17 -16.57 -4.58
CA GLY A 15 24.23 -17.56 -4.34
C GLY A 15 23.94 -18.69 -3.34
N GLY A 16 22.69 -18.95 -2.96
CA GLY A 16 22.35 -20.03 -2.01
C GLY A 16 22.79 -19.75 -0.57
N VAL A 17 23.26 -18.54 -0.29
CA VAL A 17 23.61 -18.10 1.06
C VAL A 17 22.33 -17.63 1.77
N PRO A 18 22.05 -18.10 2.99
CA PRO A 18 20.91 -17.61 3.77
C PRO A 18 20.97 -16.09 3.91
N TRP A 19 19.80 -15.46 3.90
CA TRP A 19 19.64 -14.04 4.23
C TRP A 19 20.43 -13.72 5.49
N SER A 20 21.45 -12.87 5.38
CA SER A 20 22.13 -12.35 6.55
C SER A 20 21.28 -11.25 7.16
N THR A 21 21.06 -11.35 8.46
CA THR A 21 20.40 -10.30 9.26
C THR A 21 21.43 -9.50 10.05
N GLN A 22 22.71 -9.59 9.68
CA GLN A 22 23.79 -8.91 10.40
C GLN A 22 23.86 -7.42 10.06
N PRO A 23 24.28 -6.59 11.02
CA PRO A 23 24.44 -5.16 10.81
C PRO A 23 25.59 -4.85 9.82
N ILE A 24 25.50 -3.72 9.11
CA ILE A 24 26.51 -3.27 8.15
C ILE A 24 27.91 -3.15 8.77
N SER A 25 28.00 -2.87 10.08
CA SER A 25 29.26 -2.88 10.83
C SER A 25 29.99 -4.23 10.78
N ALA A 26 29.30 -5.36 10.79
CA ALA A 26 29.92 -6.68 10.67
C ALA A 26 30.55 -6.89 9.28
N TYR A 27 29.91 -6.35 8.24
CA TYR A 27 30.45 -6.36 6.88
C TYR A 27 31.65 -5.43 6.72
N MET A 28 31.60 -4.25 7.34
CA MET A 28 32.72 -3.30 7.37
C MET A 28 33.93 -3.83 8.13
N ALA A 29 33.69 -4.61 9.19
CA ALA A 29 34.74 -5.27 9.95
C ALA A 29 35.24 -6.58 9.31
N GLY A 30 34.61 -7.05 8.23
CA GLY A 30 34.93 -8.33 7.59
C GLY A 30 34.60 -9.57 8.45
N THR A 31 33.70 -9.43 9.42
CA THR A 31 33.31 -10.51 10.36
C THR A 31 31.94 -11.12 10.07
N ALA A 32 31.24 -10.62 9.05
CA ALA A 32 29.94 -11.14 8.64
C ALA A 32 30.03 -12.59 8.11
N THR A 33 29.04 -13.42 8.45
CA THR A 33 28.91 -14.80 7.99
C THR A 33 28.09 -14.80 6.70
N GLY A 34 28.65 -15.35 5.61
CA GLY A 34 27.89 -15.53 4.37
C GLY A 34 27.82 -14.28 3.47
N GLY A 35 28.89 -13.49 3.40
CA GLY A 35 28.94 -12.34 2.49
C GLY A 35 30.34 -11.83 2.17
N THR A 36 30.43 -10.74 1.41
CA THR A 36 31.68 -10.05 1.10
C THR A 36 31.83 -8.79 1.95
N ALA A 37 33.07 -8.51 2.39
CA ALA A 37 33.35 -7.31 3.16
C ALA A 37 32.98 -6.04 2.37
N ILE A 38 32.30 -5.11 3.03
CA ILE A 38 31.92 -3.81 2.45
C ILE A 38 32.88 -2.77 3.02
N ASN A 39 33.64 -2.10 2.17
CA ASN A 39 34.59 -1.06 2.60
C ASN A 39 34.45 0.20 1.72
N GLY A 40 35.25 1.23 1.99
CA GLY A 40 35.18 2.51 1.28
C GLY A 40 35.45 2.44 -0.23
N SER A 41 35.95 1.31 -0.74
CA SER A 41 36.14 1.06 -2.18
C SER A 41 35.06 0.18 -2.82
N SER A 42 34.11 -0.33 -2.02
CA SER A 42 33.02 -1.16 -2.52
C SER A 42 32.09 -0.34 -3.42
N CYS A 43 31.83 -0.87 -4.62
CA CYS A 43 30.87 -0.30 -5.56
C CYS A 43 29.48 -0.90 -5.32
N ILE A 44 28.45 -0.05 -5.17
CA ILE A 44 27.05 -0.47 -5.14
C ILE A 44 26.60 -0.67 -6.58
N ILE A 45 26.42 -1.93 -7.00
CA ILE A 45 25.98 -2.28 -8.36
C ILE A 45 24.45 -2.40 -8.49
N GLY A 46 23.71 -2.37 -7.38
CA GLY A 46 22.26 -2.42 -7.37
C GLY A 46 21.68 -2.25 -5.98
N VAL A 47 20.50 -1.63 -5.92
CA VAL A 47 19.66 -1.53 -4.72
C VAL A 47 18.28 -2.03 -5.12
N VAL A 48 17.80 -3.06 -4.42
CA VAL A 48 16.48 -3.64 -4.69
C VAL A 48 15.59 -3.36 -3.49
N ALA A 49 14.63 -2.46 -3.67
CA ALA A 49 13.52 -2.31 -2.74
C ALA A 49 12.49 -3.40 -3.02
N PHE A 50 12.07 -4.13 -2.00
CA PHE A 50 11.06 -5.17 -2.12
C PHE A 50 10.18 -5.21 -0.87
N ALA A 51 8.88 -5.48 -1.03
CA ALA A 51 8.01 -5.88 0.07
C ALA A 51 8.11 -7.40 0.23
N GLY A 52 8.89 -7.87 1.19
CA GLY A 52 9.06 -9.31 1.38
C GLY A 52 9.67 -9.71 2.70
N SER A 53 8.82 -9.98 3.69
CA SER A 53 8.89 -11.14 4.61
C SER A 53 8.02 -10.85 5.84
N GLY A 54 7.61 -11.91 6.56
CA GLY A 54 6.83 -11.78 7.80
C GLY A 54 5.30 -11.84 7.64
N TRP A 55 4.78 -11.88 6.41
CA TRP A 55 3.35 -12.03 6.15
C TRP A 55 2.92 -13.50 6.16
N ALA A 56 1.75 -13.80 6.73
CA ALA A 56 1.11 -15.10 6.54
C ALA A 56 0.42 -15.13 5.17
N GLY A 57 1.08 -15.70 4.17
CA GLY A 57 0.55 -15.80 2.80
C GLY A 57 1.04 -14.69 1.87
N MET A 58 0.16 -14.19 0.99
CA MET A 58 0.51 -13.19 -0.04
C MET A 58 0.38 -11.77 0.50
N PHE A 59 1.31 -10.89 0.11
CA PHE A 59 1.21 -9.46 0.39
C PHE A 59 0.14 -8.82 -0.51
N HIS A 60 -0.86 -8.20 0.10
CA HIS A 60 -1.94 -7.46 -0.57
C HIS A 60 -1.90 -5.99 -0.14
N GLY A 61 -0.91 -5.24 -0.61
CA GLY A 61 -0.75 -3.82 -0.31
C GLY A 61 0.05 -3.09 -1.40
N ALA A 62 0.14 -1.77 -1.30
CA ALA A 62 0.99 -0.93 -2.14
C ALA A 62 2.30 -0.60 -1.41
N VAL A 63 3.37 -0.34 -2.17
CA VAL A 63 4.60 0.26 -1.62
C VAL A 63 4.77 1.63 -2.27
N ASP A 64 4.47 2.67 -1.52
CA ASP A 64 4.50 4.05 -2.00
C ASP A 64 5.77 4.78 -1.53
N ASN A 65 6.16 5.81 -2.25
CA ASN A 65 7.25 6.73 -1.90
C ASN A 65 8.63 6.05 -1.72
N VAL A 66 8.94 5.04 -2.55
CA VAL A 66 10.28 4.45 -2.56
C VAL A 66 11.24 5.45 -3.19
N THR A 67 12.09 6.05 -2.36
CA THR A 67 13.12 7.01 -2.79
C THR A 67 14.52 6.46 -2.55
N LEU A 68 15.37 6.58 -3.56
CA LEU A 68 16.81 6.34 -3.44
C LEU A 68 17.53 7.63 -3.79
N SER A 69 18.46 8.08 -2.92
CA SER A 69 19.32 9.23 -3.19
C SER A 69 20.78 8.91 -2.89
N ALA A 70 21.70 9.45 -3.67
CA ALA A 70 23.14 9.34 -3.48
C ALA A 70 23.80 10.71 -3.67
N GLY A 71 24.67 11.10 -2.76
CA GLY A 71 25.37 12.41 -2.83
C GLY A 71 24.42 13.62 -2.88
N GLY A 72 23.23 13.51 -2.27
CA GLY A 72 22.20 14.55 -2.30
C GLY A 72 21.35 14.59 -3.59
N THR A 73 21.61 13.69 -4.55
CA THR A 73 20.82 13.59 -5.79
C THR A 73 19.84 12.42 -5.69
N GLU A 74 18.58 12.64 -6.05
CA GLU A 74 17.59 11.57 -6.18
C GLU A 74 17.90 10.71 -7.43
N LEU A 75 18.04 9.40 -7.21
CA LEU A 75 18.33 8.41 -8.25
C LEU A 75 17.07 7.63 -8.66
N VAL A 76 16.17 7.35 -7.71
CA VAL A 76 14.93 6.62 -7.94
C VAL A 76 13.82 7.24 -7.10
N ASN A 77 12.64 7.39 -7.72
CA ASN A 77 11.39 7.69 -7.05
C ASN A 77 10.30 6.85 -7.73
N ALA A 78 9.84 5.83 -7.02
CA ALA A 78 8.94 4.83 -7.56
C ALA A 78 7.80 4.52 -6.58
N ASN A 79 6.61 4.32 -7.15
CA ASN A 79 5.45 3.77 -6.46
C ASN A 79 5.13 2.41 -7.06
N PHE A 80 4.94 1.41 -6.22
CA PHE A 80 4.54 0.07 -6.60
C PHE A 80 3.08 -0.12 -6.20
N GLU A 81 2.22 0.35 -7.09
CA GLU A 81 0.77 0.32 -6.93
C GLU A 81 0.21 -1.06 -7.24
N THR A 82 -0.80 -1.48 -6.49
CA THR A 82 -1.62 -2.62 -6.91
C THR A 82 -2.49 -2.20 -8.09
N ALA A 83 -2.65 -3.08 -9.08
CA ALA A 83 -3.59 -2.82 -10.17
C ALA A 83 -4.98 -2.55 -9.60
N ALA A 84 -5.62 -1.46 -10.03
CA ALA A 84 -6.98 -1.17 -9.63
C ALA A 84 -7.86 -2.40 -9.95
N PRO A 85 -8.74 -2.82 -9.03
CA PRO A 85 -9.64 -3.91 -9.31
C PRO A 85 -10.38 -3.61 -10.61
N ALA A 86 -10.44 -4.59 -11.51
CA ALA A 86 -11.20 -4.46 -12.75
C ALA A 86 -12.57 -3.91 -12.39
N ALA A 87 -12.98 -2.82 -13.03
CA ALA A 87 -14.25 -2.19 -12.75
C ALA A 87 -15.31 -3.30 -12.75
N ALA A 88 -15.93 -3.54 -11.60
CA ALA A 88 -17.02 -4.49 -11.51
C ALA A 88 -18.03 -4.02 -12.56
N GLY A 89 -18.30 -4.84 -13.57
CA GLY A 89 -19.19 -4.48 -14.66
C GLY A 89 -20.45 -3.89 -14.05
N ALA A 90 -20.88 -2.72 -14.54
CA ALA A 90 -21.97 -1.97 -13.93
C ALA A 90 -23.18 -2.90 -13.73
N VAL A 91 -23.40 -3.33 -12.49
CA VAL A 91 -24.55 -4.16 -12.15
C VAL A 91 -25.72 -3.20 -12.17
N ALA A 92 -26.67 -3.42 -13.09
CA ALA A 92 -27.90 -2.66 -13.11
C ALA A 92 -28.58 -2.80 -11.76
N VAL A 93 -28.54 -1.73 -10.96
CA VAL A 93 -29.30 -1.66 -9.71
C VAL A 93 -30.75 -1.50 -10.11
N PRO A 94 -31.68 -2.35 -9.63
CA PRO A 94 -33.10 -2.17 -9.91
C PRO A 94 -33.55 -0.81 -9.41
N THR A 95 -33.77 0.13 -10.32
CA THR A 95 -34.38 1.42 -10.01
C THR A 95 -35.89 1.31 -10.17
N LEU A 96 -36.63 2.06 -9.35
CA LEU A 96 -38.05 2.27 -9.62
C LEU A 96 -38.19 2.94 -10.99
N GLY A 97 -39.03 2.36 -11.86
CA GLY A 97 -39.46 3.06 -13.08
C GLY A 97 -40.20 4.35 -12.74
N GLU A 98 -40.41 5.22 -13.73
CA GLU A 98 -41.06 6.53 -13.57
C GLU A 98 -42.37 6.45 -12.79
N TRP A 99 -43.19 5.44 -13.07
CA TRP A 99 -44.44 5.18 -12.35
C TRP A 99 -44.23 4.79 -10.88
N GLY A 100 -43.21 3.98 -10.59
CA GLY A 100 -42.87 3.60 -9.22
C GLY A 100 -42.36 4.79 -8.41
N LEU A 101 -41.58 5.67 -9.03
CA LEU A 101 -41.17 6.95 -8.44
C LEU A 101 -42.36 7.86 -8.17
N ALA A 102 -43.25 8.04 -9.15
CA ALA A 102 -44.44 8.88 -9.02
C ALA A 102 -45.38 8.39 -7.91
N LEU A 103 -45.64 7.08 -7.83
CA LEU A 103 -46.47 6.48 -6.78
C LEU A 103 -45.83 6.64 -5.40
N THR A 104 -44.52 6.46 -5.30
CA THR A 104 -43.77 6.64 -4.05
C THR A 104 -43.83 8.11 -3.59
N ALA A 105 -43.67 9.06 -4.51
CA ALA A 105 -43.78 10.49 -4.22
C ALA A 105 -45.21 10.87 -3.78
N MET A 106 -46.24 10.34 -4.43
CA MET A 106 -47.64 10.54 -4.03
C MET A 106 -47.93 9.96 -2.64
N LEU A 107 -47.43 8.76 -2.35
CA LEU A 107 -47.60 8.11 -1.05
C LEU A 107 -46.93 8.93 0.07
N LEU A 108 -45.70 9.37 -0.14
CA LEU A 108 -44.96 10.20 0.82
C LEU A 108 -45.63 11.57 1.01
N GLY A 109 -46.12 12.18 -0.07
CA GLY A 109 -46.90 13.42 -0.01
C GLY A 109 -48.20 13.25 0.78
N GLY A 110 -48.96 12.18 0.51
CA GLY A 110 -50.19 11.86 1.22
C GLY A 110 -49.98 11.60 2.71
N LEU A 111 -48.94 10.84 3.08
CA LEU A 111 -48.54 10.60 4.47
C LEU A 111 -48.10 11.90 5.18
N GLY A 112 -47.38 12.77 4.47
CA GLY A 112 -46.97 14.08 4.99
C GLY A 112 -48.16 15.00 5.28
N VAL A 113 -49.16 15.03 4.38
CA VAL A 113 -50.40 15.79 4.57
C VAL A 113 -51.25 15.20 5.70
N TRP A 114 -51.36 13.87 5.78
CA TRP A 114 -52.12 13.19 6.83
C TRP A 114 -51.52 13.45 8.23
N ARG A 115 -50.19 13.41 8.36
CA ARG A 115 -49.48 13.74 9.61
C ARG A 115 -49.60 15.20 10.02
N ARG A 116 -49.87 16.10 9.06
CA ARG A 116 -50.07 17.54 9.31
C ARG A 116 -51.52 17.92 9.56
N ARG A 117 -52.47 16.98 9.54
CA ARG A 117 -53.83 17.25 10.01
C ARG A 117 -53.80 17.33 11.54
N PRO A 118 -53.96 18.52 12.17
CA PRO A 118 -54.22 18.56 13.59
C PRO A 118 -55.49 17.76 13.83
N GLY A 119 -55.40 16.74 14.71
CA GLY A 119 -56.58 16.01 15.14
C GLY A 119 -57.64 17.02 15.57
N ALA A 120 -58.83 16.91 14.98
CA ALA A 120 -60.03 17.48 15.54
C ALA A 120 -60.16 16.92 16.96
N ARG A 121 -59.67 17.67 17.93
CA ARG A 121 -60.09 17.52 19.33
C ARG A 121 -61.51 18.06 19.37
N GLY A 122 -62.47 17.14 19.26
CA GLY A 122 -63.87 17.28 19.65
C GLY A 122 -64.19 16.14 20.58
#